data_AF-R5P543-F1
#
_entry.id   AF-R5P543-F1
#
_cell.length_a   1.000
_cell.length_b   1.000
_cell.length_c   1.000
_cell.angle_alpha   90.00
_cell.angle_beta   90.00
_cell.angle_gamma   90.00
#
_symmetry.space_group_name_H-M   'P 1'
#
loop_
_entity.id
_entity.type
_entity.pdbx_description
1 polymer ?
#
loop_
_entity_poly.entity_id
_entity_poly.type
_entity_poly.pdbx_seq_one_letter_code
_entity_poly.pdbx_strand_id
1 'polypeptide(L)'
;MFAPNTSLDSYDIRKMIATSSLNSNPVGSKGEDRKIAVSRTYDRFAQNYIFYRLTDVMLMKAEALTQLAASDEDVQLRQAFNLVQAVNSRSLYSGSLATDSLKFSYYKTRANVETLVLQERLRELCFEGKRWYDLVRYNYRQVEGIDYSKTLYQQQEEGKEFVRNNSDFLNLVTRKYSSGAAAAAAKMRTEPNLYLPVNQGDIDVNDKLHQNPAYKTDDEYKKNY
;
A
#
# COMPACT_ATOMS: atom_id res chain seq x y z
N MET A 1 17.02 22.75 -18.11
CA MET A 1 18.32 22.20 -17.63
C MET A 1 18.92 23.32 -16.80
N PHE A 2 18.87 23.25 -15.48
CA PHE A 2 19.41 24.31 -14.63
C PHE A 2 20.85 23.98 -14.26
N ALA A 3 21.74 24.97 -14.36
CA ALA A 3 23.14 24.85 -14.04
C ALA A 3 23.32 24.78 -12.50
N PRO A 4 24.23 23.92 -11.99
CA PRO A 4 24.55 23.87 -10.57
C PRO A 4 25.27 25.16 -10.10
N ASN A 5 25.11 25.54 -8.83
CA ASN A 5 25.61 26.76 -8.14
C ASN A 5 24.73 28.03 -8.10
N THR A 6 23.40 27.89 -8.01
CA THR A 6 22.60 28.95 -7.34
C THR A 6 22.52 28.63 -5.86
N SER A 7 22.93 29.57 -5.00
CA SER A 7 23.02 29.47 -3.53
C SER A 7 21.67 29.32 -2.80
N LEU A 8 20.78 28.49 -3.32
CA LEU A 8 19.55 28.00 -2.70
C LEU A 8 19.70 26.50 -2.44
N ASP A 9 20.85 26.09 -1.90
CA ASP A 9 21.03 24.77 -1.32
C ASP A 9 20.27 24.74 0.00
N SER A 10 19.10 24.10 0.03
CA SER A 10 18.68 23.45 1.29
C SER A 10 17.62 22.36 1.14
N TYR A 11 16.57 22.50 0.31
CA TYR A 11 15.44 21.54 0.35
C TYR A 11 14.68 21.34 -0.97
N ASP A 12 15.36 21.23 -2.12
CA ASP A 12 14.63 20.93 -3.36
C ASP A 12 14.07 19.49 -3.36
N ILE A 13 12.75 19.36 -3.55
CA ILE A 13 12.07 18.07 -3.69
C ILE A 13 12.16 17.64 -5.14
N ARG A 14 13.16 16.80 -5.41
CA ARG A 14 13.41 16.27 -6.75
C ARG A 14 12.52 15.04 -7.00
N LYS A 15 11.42 15.23 -7.72
CA LYS A 15 10.57 14.15 -8.24
C LYS A 15 10.88 13.87 -9.71
N MET A 16 10.83 12.60 -10.12
CA MET A 16 10.83 12.26 -11.55
C MET A 16 9.61 12.88 -12.23
N ILE A 17 9.84 13.89 -13.05
CA ILE A 17 8.87 14.36 -14.04
C ILE A 17 9.46 14.00 -15.40
N ALA A 18 8.77 13.14 -16.13
CA ALA A 18 9.05 12.91 -17.54
C ALA A 18 8.00 13.70 -18.32
N THR A 19 8.41 14.80 -18.94
CA THR A 19 7.60 15.49 -19.95
C THR A 19 7.77 14.73 -21.26
N SER A 20 6.91 13.75 -21.50
CA SER A 20 6.75 13.16 -22.83
C SER A 20 5.67 13.94 -23.58
N SER A 21 6.00 14.53 -24.72
CA SER A 21 5.00 15.02 -25.67
C SER A 21 4.21 13.82 -26.20
N LEU A 22 2.93 13.75 -25.89
CA LEU A 22 2.00 12.79 -26.49
C LEU A 22 1.64 13.29 -27.88
N ASN A 23 2.04 12.56 -28.92
CA ASN A 23 1.51 12.75 -30.27
C ASN A 23 0.48 11.64 -30.50
N SER A 24 -0.80 11.92 -30.28
CA SER A 24 -1.86 10.92 -30.40
C SER A 24 -2.36 10.76 -31.84
N ASN A 25 -2.57 9.51 -32.26
CA ASN A 25 -3.61 9.13 -33.22
C ASN A 25 -4.38 7.94 -32.60
N PRO A 26 -5.57 8.15 -32.01
CA PRO A 26 -6.21 7.18 -31.11
C PRO A 26 -7.02 6.11 -31.85
N VAL A 27 -6.44 5.45 -32.86
CA VAL A 27 -7.13 4.38 -33.58
C VAL A 27 -6.27 3.12 -33.69
N GLY A 28 -6.64 2.08 -32.93
CA GLY A 28 -6.26 0.69 -33.20
C GLY A 28 -5.36 0.01 -32.17
N SER A 29 -5.98 -0.79 -31.27
CA SER A 29 -5.57 -2.06 -30.64
C SER A 29 -4.12 -2.35 -30.17
N LYS A 30 -3.18 -1.40 -30.25
CA LYS A 30 -1.87 -1.50 -29.61
C LYS A 30 -1.69 -0.28 -28.72
N GLY A 31 -1.56 -0.51 -27.41
CA GLY A 31 -1.12 0.54 -26.49
C GLY A 31 0.18 1.17 -26.97
N GLU A 32 0.37 2.45 -26.64
CA GLU A 32 1.49 3.25 -27.13
C GLU A 32 2.84 2.62 -26.81
N ASP A 33 3.70 2.58 -27.82
CA ASP A 33 5.09 2.14 -27.67
C ASP A 33 5.95 3.36 -27.31
N ARG A 34 6.75 3.24 -26.24
CA ARG A 34 7.54 4.33 -25.65
C ARG A 34 8.78 4.62 -26.52
N LYS A 35 8.59 5.05 -27.77
CA LYS A 35 9.65 5.13 -28.80
C LYS A 35 10.73 6.20 -28.55
N ILE A 36 10.56 7.08 -27.57
CA ILE A 36 11.60 8.00 -27.11
C ILE A 36 11.79 7.83 -25.59
N ALA A 37 12.07 6.61 -25.16
CA ALA A 37 12.70 6.41 -23.86
C ALA A 37 14.11 7.00 -23.97
N VAL A 38 14.28 8.27 -23.60
CA VAL A 38 15.61 8.83 -23.34
C VAL A 38 16.24 7.91 -22.30
N SER A 39 17.13 7.00 -22.75
CA SER A 39 17.88 6.13 -21.86
C SER A 39 18.65 7.02 -20.91
N ARG A 40 18.28 7.01 -19.63
CA ARG A 40 18.96 7.80 -18.61
C ARG A 40 20.14 6.98 -18.13
N THR A 41 21.34 7.52 -18.29
CA THR A 41 22.55 7.01 -17.69
C THR A 41 22.43 7.07 -16.15
N TYR A 42 23.08 6.14 -15.45
CA TYR A 42 22.95 5.93 -14.00
C TYR A 42 23.31 7.19 -13.17
N ASP A 43 24.16 8.06 -13.70
CA ASP A 43 24.54 9.35 -13.13
C ASP A 43 23.39 10.38 -13.01
N ARG A 44 22.20 10.10 -13.57
CA ARG A 44 21.02 10.99 -13.51
C ARG A 44 19.94 10.58 -12.50
N PHE A 45 20.24 9.63 -11.60
CA PHE A 45 19.35 9.27 -10.48
C PHE A 45 19.57 10.16 -9.26
N ALA A 46 19.16 11.43 -9.34
CA ALA A 46 19.28 12.40 -8.24
C ALA A 46 17.95 12.61 -7.48
N GLN A 47 16.98 11.70 -7.60
CA GLN A 47 15.64 11.90 -7.05
C GLN A 47 15.59 11.57 -5.56
N ASN A 48 14.73 12.29 -4.84
CA ASN A 48 14.54 12.03 -3.42
C ASN A 48 13.63 10.81 -3.24
N TYR A 49 13.92 9.96 -2.26
CA TYR A 49 13.00 8.90 -1.84
C TYR A 49 11.95 9.49 -0.91
N ILE A 50 10.69 9.49 -1.34
CA ILE A 50 9.61 10.14 -0.62
C ILE A 50 9.07 9.18 0.45
N PHE A 51 9.41 9.45 1.72
CA PHE A 51 8.85 8.70 2.85
C PHE A 51 7.46 9.22 3.24
N TYR A 52 7.28 10.54 3.30
CA TYR A 52 6.00 11.18 3.62
C TYR A 52 5.76 12.39 2.73
N ARG A 53 4.49 12.65 2.47
CA ARG A 53 4.01 13.84 1.77
C ARG A 53 2.59 14.16 2.19
N LEU A 54 2.17 15.39 1.91
CA LEU A 54 0.89 15.92 2.39
C LEU A 54 -0.31 15.02 2.04
N THR A 55 -0.37 14.48 0.81
CA THR A 55 -1.49 13.63 0.39
C THR A 55 -1.55 12.30 1.14
N ASP A 56 -0.41 11.73 1.58
CA ASP A 56 -0.43 10.54 2.45
C ASP A 56 -1.12 10.88 3.77
N VAL A 57 -0.77 12.01 4.38
CA VAL A 57 -1.40 12.50 5.62
C VAL A 57 -2.87 12.82 5.44
N MET A 58 -3.26 13.46 4.33
CA MET A 58 -4.66 13.72 4.01
C MET A 58 -5.48 12.42 3.91
N LEU A 59 -4.93 11.40 3.24
CA LEU A 59 -5.61 10.11 3.08
C LEU A 59 -5.60 9.28 4.38
N MET A 60 -4.57 9.40 5.23
CA MET A 60 -4.57 8.83 6.58
C MET A 60 -5.66 9.48 7.46
N LYS A 61 -5.81 10.80 7.38
CA LYS A 61 -6.89 11.52 8.08
C LYS A 61 -8.27 11.09 7.56
N ALA A 62 -8.43 10.96 6.25
CA ALA A 62 -9.68 10.48 5.64
C ALA A 62 -10.03 9.06 6.14
N GLU A 63 -9.05 8.18 6.22
CA GLU A 63 -9.25 6.84 6.77
C GLU A 63 -9.67 6.88 8.24
N ALA A 64 -8.98 7.65 9.08
CA ALA A 64 -9.28 7.74 10.50
C ALA A 64 -10.70 8.26 10.74
N LEU A 65 -11.11 9.33 10.05
CA LEU A 65 -12.48 9.85 10.09
C LEU A 65 -13.52 8.80 9.65
N THR A 66 -13.17 7.97 8.64
CA THR A 66 -14.05 6.87 8.20
C THR A 66 -14.25 5.83 9.30
N GLN A 67 -13.21 5.52 10.08
CA GLN A 67 -13.29 4.54 11.16
C GLN A 67 -13.94 5.09 12.43
N LEU A 68 -13.83 6.40 12.66
CA LEU A 68 -14.44 7.08 13.80
C LEU A 68 -15.92 7.43 13.58
N ALA A 69 -16.42 7.32 12.35
CA ALA A 69 -17.82 7.57 12.04
C ALA A 69 -18.73 6.59 12.80
N ALA A 70 -19.67 7.14 13.58
CA ALA A 70 -20.58 6.35 14.41
C ALA A 70 -21.72 5.71 13.61
N SER A 71 -22.12 6.32 12.49
CA SER A 71 -23.12 5.80 11.55
C SER A 71 -22.85 6.30 10.13
N ASP A 72 -23.64 5.82 9.17
CA ASP A 72 -23.54 6.22 7.75
C ASP A 72 -23.99 7.68 7.50
N GLU A 73 -24.62 8.32 8.48
CA GLU A 73 -25.05 9.71 8.46
C GLU A 73 -24.05 10.67 9.13
N ASP A 74 -22.98 10.13 9.72
CA ASP A 74 -21.99 10.92 10.44
C ASP A 74 -21.27 11.92 9.50
N VAL A 75 -21.17 13.18 9.95
CA VAL A 75 -20.45 14.25 9.26
C VAL A 75 -18.99 13.88 8.95
N GLN A 76 -18.39 13.00 9.75
CA GLN A 76 -17.03 12.50 9.53
C GLN A 76 -16.87 11.81 8.17
N LEU A 77 -17.89 11.09 7.67
CA LEU A 77 -17.83 10.47 6.35
C LEU A 77 -17.75 11.50 5.24
N ARG A 78 -18.49 12.62 5.38
CA ARG A 78 -18.40 13.72 4.43
C ARG A 78 -17.04 14.41 4.47
N GLN A 79 -16.47 14.58 5.67
CA GLN A 79 -15.12 15.14 5.84
C GLN A 79 -14.05 14.23 5.21
N ALA A 80 -14.15 12.91 5.43
CA ALA A 80 -13.28 11.92 4.82
C ALA A 80 -13.36 11.97 3.29
N PHE A 81 -14.59 11.99 2.74
CA PHE A 81 -14.81 12.10 1.31
C PHE A 81 -14.19 13.37 0.72
N ASN A 82 -14.35 14.53 1.36
CA ASN A 82 -13.82 15.79 0.86
C ASN A 82 -12.27 15.76 0.77
N LEU A 83 -11.60 15.09 1.70
CA LEU A 83 -10.14 14.91 1.66
C LEU A 83 -9.72 14.02 0.47
N VAL A 84 -10.43 12.92 0.23
CA VAL A 84 -10.18 12.06 -0.92
C VAL A 84 -10.45 12.80 -2.23
N GLN A 85 -11.56 13.55 -2.30
CA GLN A 85 -11.90 14.36 -3.46
C GLN A 85 -10.84 15.41 -3.75
N ALA A 86 -10.28 16.09 -2.75
CA ALA A 86 -9.22 17.06 -2.95
C ALA A 86 -7.96 16.44 -3.59
N VAL A 87 -7.56 15.24 -3.13
CA VAL A 87 -6.43 14.50 -3.71
C VAL A 87 -6.75 14.06 -5.15
N ASN A 88 -7.95 13.52 -5.36
CA ASN A 88 -8.40 13.03 -6.65
C ASN A 88 -8.49 14.16 -7.68
N SER A 89 -9.14 15.28 -7.35
CA SER A 89 -9.31 16.44 -8.23
C SER A 89 -7.99 17.09 -8.63
N ARG A 90 -6.97 17.08 -7.75
CA ARG A 90 -5.63 17.55 -8.10
C ARG A 90 -5.01 16.70 -9.22
N SER A 91 -5.33 15.41 -9.27
CA SER A 91 -4.81 14.46 -10.25
C SER A 91 -5.63 14.43 -11.56
N LEU A 92 -6.77 15.14 -11.64
CA LEU A 92 -7.59 15.24 -12.85
C LEU A 92 -7.10 16.35 -13.79
N TYR A 93 -7.29 16.13 -15.10
CA TYR A 93 -7.07 17.16 -16.11
C TYR A 93 -8.16 18.25 -16.02
N SER A 94 -7.75 19.52 -16.08
CA SER A 94 -8.62 20.69 -15.83
C SER A 94 -9.83 20.78 -16.77
N GLY A 95 -9.78 20.16 -17.94
CA GLY A 95 -10.89 20.16 -18.91
C GLY A 95 -12.06 19.22 -18.62
N SER A 96 -11.95 18.30 -17.63
CA SER A 96 -12.95 17.23 -17.38
C SER A 96 -13.51 17.20 -15.95
N LEU A 97 -13.31 18.28 -15.17
CA LEU A 97 -13.63 18.29 -13.73
C LEU A 97 -15.11 18.06 -13.40
N ALA A 98 -16.04 18.41 -14.30
CA ALA A 98 -17.47 18.25 -14.03
C ALA A 98 -17.97 16.80 -14.17
N THR A 99 -17.46 16.04 -15.14
CA THR A 99 -17.91 14.66 -15.42
C THR A 99 -17.13 13.61 -14.65
N ASP A 100 -15.82 13.81 -14.46
CA ASP A 100 -14.94 12.80 -13.86
C ASP A 100 -14.73 12.99 -12.34
N SER A 101 -15.32 14.04 -11.74
CA SER A 101 -15.22 14.25 -10.30
C SER A 101 -15.97 13.19 -9.49
N LEU A 102 -15.37 12.82 -8.35
CA LEU A 102 -16.03 11.98 -7.36
C LEU A 102 -17.29 12.68 -6.83
N LYS A 103 -18.39 11.93 -6.72
CA LYS A 103 -19.67 12.41 -6.16
C LYS A 103 -19.99 11.69 -4.86
N PHE A 104 -20.21 12.45 -3.80
CA PHE A 104 -20.51 11.89 -2.46
C PHE A 104 -21.75 10.99 -2.47
N SER A 105 -22.71 11.25 -3.36
CA SER A 105 -23.93 10.45 -3.52
C SER A 105 -23.68 8.97 -3.79
N TYR A 106 -22.51 8.60 -4.32
CA TYR A 106 -22.11 7.21 -4.57
C TYR A 106 -21.41 6.54 -3.36
N TYR A 107 -21.04 7.32 -2.35
CA TYR A 107 -20.24 6.88 -1.20
C TYR A 107 -20.91 7.30 0.12
N LYS A 108 -22.14 6.81 0.33
CA LYS A 108 -22.95 7.18 1.51
C LYS A 108 -22.65 6.34 2.75
N THR A 109 -22.09 5.16 2.59
CA THR A 109 -21.83 4.25 3.71
C THR A 109 -20.36 4.27 4.11
N ARG A 110 -20.08 3.94 5.37
CA ARG A 110 -18.72 3.78 5.88
C ARG A 110 -17.92 2.78 5.02
N ALA A 111 -18.52 1.66 4.63
CA ALA A 111 -17.88 0.66 3.77
C ALA A 111 -17.50 1.22 2.39
N ASN A 112 -18.37 2.03 1.79
CA ASN A 112 -18.10 2.66 0.49
C ASN A 112 -16.96 3.68 0.61
N VAL A 113 -16.94 4.50 1.68
CA VAL A 113 -15.88 5.48 1.90
C VAL A 113 -14.55 4.80 2.23
N GLU A 114 -14.54 3.73 3.03
CA GLU A 114 -13.31 2.96 3.31
C GLU A 114 -12.71 2.39 2.03
N THR A 115 -13.56 1.80 1.18
CA THR A 115 -13.15 1.27 -0.12
C THR A 115 -12.58 2.39 -1.00
N LEU A 116 -13.24 3.55 -1.04
CA LEU A 116 -12.78 4.72 -1.79
C LEU A 116 -11.41 5.19 -1.30
N VAL A 117 -11.21 5.32 0.02
CA VAL A 117 -9.92 5.71 0.61
C VAL A 117 -8.83 4.70 0.24
N LEU A 118 -9.10 3.39 0.37
CA LEU A 118 -8.13 2.34 0.04
C LEU A 118 -7.75 2.33 -1.46
N GLN A 119 -8.70 2.67 -2.33
CA GLN A 119 -8.47 2.80 -3.77
C GLN A 119 -7.69 4.07 -4.13
N GLU A 120 -7.99 5.21 -3.50
CA GLU A 120 -7.26 6.45 -3.77
C GLU A 120 -5.82 6.34 -3.27
N ARG A 121 -5.59 5.74 -2.10
CA ARG A 121 -4.23 5.45 -1.60
C ARG A 121 -3.42 4.59 -2.57
N LEU A 122 -4.03 3.58 -3.19
CA LEU A 122 -3.37 2.76 -4.22
C LEU A 122 -2.88 3.60 -5.41
N ARG A 123 -3.74 4.47 -5.94
CA ARG A 123 -3.42 5.26 -7.14
C ARG A 123 -2.44 6.38 -6.81
N GLU A 124 -2.70 7.11 -5.74
CA GLU A 124 -1.93 8.28 -5.35
C GLU A 124 -0.52 7.88 -4.90
N LEU A 125 -0.39 6.87 -4.03
CA LEU A 125 0.88 6.45 -3.42
C LEU A 125 1.52 5.26 -4.16
N CYS A 126 1.16 5.07 -5.43
CA CYS A 126 1.67 3.98 -6.24
C CYS A 126 3.21 4.08 -6.33
N PHE A 127 3.89 2.96 -6.10
CA PHE A 127 5.35 2.84 -6.10
C PHE A 127 6.10 3.61 -4.98
N GLU A 128 5.41 4.03 -3.92
CA GLU A 128 6.03 4.66 -2.73
C GLU A 128 6.18 3.70 -1.54
N GLY A 129 6.05 2.38 -1.77
CA GLY A 129 6.25 1.35 -0.74
C GLY A 129 5.14 1.22 0.30
N LYS A 130 4.01 1.93 0.14
CA LYS A 130 2.94 1.99 1.15
C LYS A 130 1.90 0.86 1.05
N ARG A 131 1.72 0.28 -0.14
CA ARG A 131 0.56 -0.58 -0.45
C ARG A 131 0.50 -1.85 0.40
N TRP A 132 1.64 -2.47 0.70
CA TRP A 132 1.66 -3.68 1.54
C TRP A 132 1.09 -3.39 2.93
N TYR A 133 1.60 -2.35 3.59
CA TYR A 133 1.15 -1.93 4.92
C TYR A 133 -0.31 -1.50 4.93
N ASP A 134 -0.78 -0.83 3.86
CA ASP A 134 -2.18 -0.47 3.70
C ASP A 134 -3.12 -1.69 3.64
N LEU A 135 -2.68 -2.78 3.01
CA LEU A 135 -3.45 -4.03 2.93
C LEU A 135 -3.41 -4.82 4.23
N VAL A 136 -2.26 -4.89 4.91
CA VAL A 136 -2.13 -5.58 6.20
C VAL A 136 -2.99 -4.91 7.27
N ARG A 137 -2.97 -3.57 7.38
CA ARG A 137 -3.86 -2.87 8.32
C ARG A 137 -5.34 -3.04 7.96
N TYR A 138 -5.67 -3.11 6.67
CA TYR A 138 -7.03 -3.41 6.23
C TYR A 138 -7.44 -4.80 6.69
N ASN A 139 -6.60 -5.82 6.47
CA ASN A 139 -6.85 -7.18 6.95
C ASN A 139 -7.18 -7.23 8.44
N TYR A 140 -6.38 -6.57 9.28
CA TYR A 140 -6.58 -6.58 10.75
C TYR A 140 -7.84 -5.88 11.22
N ARG A 141 -8.43 -5.00 10.40
CA ARG A 141 -9.77 -4.45 10.69
C ARG A 141 -10.91 -5.38 10.27
N GLN A 142 -10.64 -6.32 9.37
CA GLN A 142 -11.64 -7.22 8.78
C GLN A 142 -11.64 -8.61 9.42
N VAL A 143 -10.84 -8.81 10.48
CA VAL A 143 -10.73 -10.08 11.20
C VAL A 143 -10.83 -9.83 12.70
N GLU A 144 -11.27 -10.85 13.43
CA GLU A 144 -11.36 -10.85 14.88
C GLU A 144 -10.32 -11.80 15.49
N GLY A 145 -10.04 -11.67 16.79
CA GLY A 145 -9.15 -12.57 17.53
C GLY A 145 -7.65 -12.25 17.48
N ILE A 146 -7.27 -11.17 16.81
CA ILE A 146 -5.88 -10.66 16.81
C ILE A 146 -5.52 -10.23 18.23
N ASP A 147 -4.41 -10.74 18.74
CA ASP A 147 -3.89 -10.39 20.06
C ASP A 147 -2.60 -9.58 19.91
N TYR A 148 -2.68 -8.30 20.25
CA TYR A 148 -1.57 -7.36 20.18
C TYR A 148 -0.69 -7.37 21.44
N SER A 149 -1.11 -8.06 22.51
CA SER A 149 -0.38 -8.10 23.79
C SER A 149 0.75 -9.12 23.80
N LYS A 150 0.73 -10.07 22.86
CA LYS A 150 1.69 -11.19 22.79
C LYS A 150 2.32 -11.30 21.42
N THR A 151 3.59 -11.69 21.41
CA THR A 151 4.27 -12.08 20.16
C THR A 151 3.61 -13.32 19.56
N LEU A 152 3.73 -13.49 18.24
CA LEU A 152 3.22 -14.67 17.55
C LEU A 152 3.88 -15.96 18.06
N TYR A 153 5.14 -15.89 18.50
CA TYR A 153 5.82 -16.99 19.16
C TYR A 153 5.12 -17.40 20.46
N GLN A 154 4.84 -16.45 21.37
CA GLN A 154 4.14 -16.73 22.63
C GLN A 154 2.75 -17.31 22.40
N GLN A 155 1.99 -16.74 21.44
CA GLN A 155 0.68 -17.29 21.07
C GLN A 155 0.79 -18.74 20.59
N GLN A 156 1.87 -19.09 19.91
CA GLN A 156 2.13 -20.47 19.48
C GLN A 156 2.44 -21.40 20.66
N GLU A 157 3.29 -20.98 21.59
CA GLU A 157 3.66 -21.79 22.76
C GLU A 157 2.44 -22.06 23.66
N GLU A 158 1.47 -21.14 23.65
CA GLU A 158 0.16 -21.30 24.32
C GLU A 158 -0.82 -22.18 23.54
N GLY A 159 -0.45 -22.66 22.35
CA GLY A 159 -1.32 -23.48 21.49
C GLY A 159 -2.51 -22.73 20.91
N LYS A 160 -2.45 -21.40 20.84
CA LYS A 160 -3.54 -20.58 20.28
C LYS A 160 -3.66 -20.80 18.78
N GLU A 161 -4.89 -20.97 18.29
CA GLU A 161 -5.16 -20.99 16.85
C GLU A 161 -4.90 -19.60 16.23
N PHE A 162 -4.10 -19.57 15.17
CA PHE A 162 -3.80 -18.32 14.47
C PHE A 162 -4.98 -17.81 13.65
N VAL A 163 -5.21 -16.51 13.73
CA VAL A 163 -6.28 -15.83 12.99
C VAL A 163 -6.10 -16.03 11.49
N ARG A 164 -7.20 -16.37 10.82
CA ARG A 164 -7.26 -16.51 9.36
C ARG A 164 -7.39 -15.13 8.73
N ASN A 165 -6.61 -14.88 7.69
CA ASN A 165 -6.67 -13.62 6.96
C ASN A 165 -7.96 -13.50 6.16
N ASN A 166 -8.49 -12.29 6.07
CA ASN A 166 -9.73 -11.96 5.39
C ASN A 166 -9.63 -12.26 3.88
N SER A 167 -10.72 -12.74 3.28
CA SER A 167 -10.77 -13.11 1.87
C SER A 167 -10.56 -11.92 0.93
N ASP A 168 -11.11 -10.75 1.25
CA ASP A 168 -10.96 -9.55 0.44
C ASP A 168 -9.52 -9.05 0.46
N PHE A 169 -8.86 -9.12 1.62
CA PHE A 169 -7.43 -8.87 1.71
C PHE A 169 -6.63 -9.81 0.79
N LEU A 170 -6.88 -11.12 0.84
CA LEU A 170 -6.19 -12.10 -0.01
C LEU A 170 -6.43 -11.82 -1.50
N ASN A 171 -7.65 -11.47 -1.88
CA ASN A 171 -8.00 -11.08 -3.25
C ASN A 171 -7.25 -9.82 -3.68
N LEU A 172 -7.15 -8.82 -2.82
CA LEU A 172 -6.44 -7.57 -3.11
C LEU A 172 -4.93 -7.78 -3.29
N VAL A 173 -4.30 -8.61 -2.46
CA VAL A 173 -2.86 -8.92 -2.54
C VAL A 173 -2.53 -9.74 -3.79
N THR A 174 -3.41 -10.67 -4.17
CA THR A 174 -3.16 -11.62 -5.26
C THR A 174 -3.66 -11.16 -6.63
N ARG A 175 -4.38 -10.04 -6.73
CA ARG A 175 -4.88 -9.46 -8.00
C ARG A 175 -3.81 -9.27 -9.07
N LYS A 176 -2.53 -9.13 -8.70
CA LYS A 176 -1.40 -8.97 -9.64
C LYS A 176 -1.09 -10.24 -10.43
N TYR A 177 -1.52 -11.42 -9.96
CA TYR A 177 -1.20 -12.69 -10.58
C TYR A 177 -2.22 -13.02 -11.68
N SER A 178 -1.74 -13.29 -12.89
CA SER A 178 -2.57 -13.82 -13.99
C SER A 178 -2.81 -15.33 -13.89
N SER A 179 -1.95 -16.04 -13.15
CA SER A 179 -2.08 -17.47 -12.82
C SER A 179 -1.44 -17.73 -11.45
N GLY A 180 -1.87 -18.78 -10.74
CA GLY A 180 -1.29 -19.15 -9.44
C GLY A 180 -1.73 -18.28 -8.25
N ALA A 181 -2.69 -17.37 -8.42
CA ALA A 181 -3.21 -16.51 -7.34
C ALA A 181 -3.68 -17.32 -6.10
N ALA A 182 -4.36 -18.44 -6.31
CA ALA A 182 -4.83 -19.31 -5.24
C ALA A 182 -3.67 -19.92 -4.43
N ALA A 183 -2.58 -20.32 -5.08
CA ALA A 183 -1.40 -20.85 -4.41
C ALA A 183 -0.68 -19.76 -3.59
N ALA A 184 -0.58 -18.54 -4.15
CA ALA A 184 -0.04 -17.39 -3.42
C ALA A 184 -0.90 -17.05 -2.18
N ALA A 185 -2.22 -17.03 -2.32
CA ALA A 185 -3.13 -16.82 -1.18
C ALA A 185 -3.02 -17.93 -0.13
N ALA A 186 -2.82 -19.18 -0.56
CA ALA A 186 -2.66 -20.32 0.35
C ALA A 186 -1.45 -20.17 1.28
N LYS A 187 -0.36 -19.55 0.79
CA LYS A 187 0.85 -19.28 1.58
C LYS A 187 0.69 -18.16 2.60
N MET A 188 -0.39 -17.38 2.54
CA MET A 188 -0.66 -16.26 3.46
C MET A 188 -2.00 -16.42 4.16
N ARG A 189 -2.45 -17.66 4.44
CA ARG A 189 -3.78 -17.95 4.99
C ARG A 189 -4.00 -17.44 6.41
N THR A 190 -2.95 -17.37 7.22
CA THR A 190 -3.01 -16.99 8.63
C THR A 190 -2.05 -15.86 8.95
N GLU A 191 -2.33 -15.15 10.04
CA GLU A 191 -1.57 -14.00 10.51
C GLU A 191 -0.04 -14.17 10.51
N PRO A 192 0.55 -15.29 10.99
CA PRO A 192 2.02 -15.43 11.03
C PRO A 192 2.69 -15.36 9.66
N ASN A 193 1.97 -15.69 8.59
CA ASN A 193 2.51 -15.68 7.23
C ASN A 193 2.58 -14.27 6.63
N LEU A 194 2.12 -13.23 7.34
CA LEU A 194 2.22 -11.82 6.92
C LEU A 194 3.55 -11.17 7.30
N TYR A 195 4.32 -11.81 8.18
CA TYR A 195 5.55 -11.24 8.72
C TYR A 195 6.78 -11.83 8.04
N LEU A 196 7.85 -11.05 8.03
CA LEU A 196 9.17 -11.49 7.56
C LEU A 196 9.84 -12.36 8.63
N PRO A 197 10.80 -13.22 8.26
CA PRO A 197 11.58 -13.95 9.25
C PRO A 197 12.42 -12.98 10.09
N VAL A 198 12.63 -13.32 11.35
CA VAL A 198 13.68 -12.70 12.17
C VAL A 198 15.02 -13.23 11.66
N ASN A 199 16.03 -12.36 11.55
CA ASN A 199 17.35 -12.74 11.06
C ASN A 199 17.98 -13.80 12.00
N GLN A 200 18.46 -14.90 11.43
CA GLN A 200 19.03 -15.99 12.21
C GLN A 200 20.24 -15.54 13.04
N GLY A 201 21.10 -14.67 12.51
CA GLY A 201 22.25 -14.18 13.25
C GLY A 201 21.88 -13.35 14.49
N ASP A 202 20.71 -12.71 14.48
CA ASP A 202 20.20 -11.98 15.65
C ASP A 202 19.67 -12.95 16.71
N ILE A 203 19.02 -14.05 16.28
CA ILE A 203 18.54 -15.12 17.18
C ILE A 203 19.71 -15.85 17.83
N ASP A 204 20.77 -16.15 17.07
CA ASP A 204 21.93 -16.89 17.55
C ASP A 204 22.69 -16.14 18.67
N VAL A 205 22.57 -14.81 18.70
CA VAL A 205 23.23 -13.93 19.68
C VAL A 205 22.31 -13.54 20.83
N ASN A 206 20.99 -13.49 20.62
CA ASN A 206 20.01 -13.08 21.62
C ASN A 206 18.98 -14.18 21.87
N ASP A 207 19.12 -14.85 23.01
CA ASP A 207 18.27 -15.94 23.48
C ASP A 207 16.80 -15.55 23.71
N LYS A 208 16.50 -14.24 23.82
CA LYS A 208 15.13 -13.71 23.93
C LYS A 208 14.46 -13.48 22.58
N LEU A 209 15.18 -13.57 21.48
CA LEU A 209 14.59 -13.49 20.15
C LEU A 209 14.16 -14.88 19.71
N HIS A 210 12.90 -14.97 19.30
CA HIS A 210 12.32 -16.20 18.79
C HIS A 210 11.84 -15.99 17.36
N GLN A 211 11.96 -17.04 16.53
CA GLN A 211 11.53 -16.98 15.15
C GLN A 211 10.00 -16.86 15.04
N ASN A 212 9.55 -16.14 14.01
CA ASN A 212 8.13 -16.07 13.68
C ASN A 212 7.59 -17.48 13.29
N PRO A 213 6.38 -17.87 13.74
CA PRO A 213 5.85 -19.22 13.56
C PRO A 213 5.88 -19.77 12.13
N ALA A 214 5.73 -18.90 11.12
CA ALA A 214 5.74 -19.28 9.71
C ALA A 214 7.10 -19.75 9.18
N TYR A 215 8.19 -19.51 9.92
CA TYR A 215 9.57 -19.84 9.52
C TYR A 215 10.26 -20.78 10.51
N LYS A 216 9.50 -21.48 11.34
CA LYS A 216 10.10 -22.53 12.17
C LYS A 216 10.77 -23.55 11.24
N THR A 217 11.99 -23.91 11.60
CA THR A 217 12.64 -25.08 11.02
C THR A 217 11.88 -26.29 11.53
N ASP A 218 11.00 -26.85 10.71
CA ASP A 218 10.61 -28.24 10.93
C ASP A 218 11.93 -29.03 10.96
N ASP A 219 12.10 -29.87 12.00
CA ASP A 219 13.25 -30.79 12.13
C ASP A 219 13.41 -31.72 10.89
N GLU A 220 12.50 -31.65 9.92
CA GLU A 220 12.47 -32.37 8.65
C GLU A 220 13.63 -32.02 7.69
N TYR A 221 14.31 -30.88 7.86
CA TYR A 221 15.45 -30.48 7.02
C TYR A 221 16.76 -30.29 7.79
N LYS A 222 17.08 -31.20 8.73
CA LYS A 222 18.47 -31.34 9.16
C LYS A 222 19.28 -31.92 7.99
N LYS A 223 20.09 -31.09 7.34
CA LYS A 223 21.19 -31.58 6.50
C LYS A 223 22.10 -32.41 7.40
N ASN A 224 22.05 -33.73 7.22
CA ASN A 224 23.07 -34.63 7.72
C ASN A 224 24.38 -34.24 7.02
N TYR A 225 25.22 -33.49 7.72
CA TYR A 225 26.63 -33.36 7.37
C TYR A 225 27.39 -34.54 7.94
#